data_AF-A0A7S4II23-F1
#
_entry.id   AF-A0A7S4II23-F1
#
_cell.length_a   1.000
_cell.length_b   1.000
_cell.length_c   1.000
_cell.angle_alpha   90.00
_cell.angle_beta   90.00
_cell.angle_gamma   90.00
#
_symmetry.space_group_name_H-M   'P 1'
#
loop_
_entity.id
_entity.type
_entity.pdbx_description
1 polymer ?
#
loop_
_entity_poly.entity_id
_entity_poly.type
_entity_poly.pdbx_seq_one_letter_code
_entity_poly.pdbx_strand_id
1 'polypeptide(L)'
;SEENNTGILSTITGFFGGDKAENQKEQENLEQKVRDLEETNQNLKDLVKGLEEKNRELQQAEQQEEQENKQLHDKLEHSVPEQKVESIEAKNTQLEQKVVTLKEVQAQLVNEKKLSAELQVKLQAQTAEIEKQQELIAEQNAKLQEREKMVADLTKRVEELQAQLDEINKLTEGDQDPETKQGLAAALQKSRQESMQLEEQLIPLKKTITSLNAQLEELQSSQA
;
A
#
# COMPACT_ATOMS: atom_id res chain seq x y z
N SER A 1 -43.25 66.24 100.14
CA SER A 1 -44.20 67.24 100.62
C SER A 1 -43.73 68.60 100.17
N GLU A 2 -44.68 69.45 99.78
CA GLU A 2 -44.47 70.89 99.71
C GLU A 2 -43.79 71.41 100.99
N GLU A 3 -42.88 72.35 100.79
CA GLU A 3 -42.35 73.41 101.67
C GLU A 3 -40.96 73.75 101.09
N ASN A 4 -40.47 74.98 100.99
CA ASN A 4 -40.88 76.26 101.55
C ASN A 4 -40.02 77.34 100.88
N ASN A 5 -40.50 78.58 100.95
CA ASN A 5 -39.74 79.83 101.13
C ASN A 5 -38.80 80.40 100.05
N THR A 6 -39.29 81.50 99.45
CA THR A 6 -38.81 82.91 99.63
C THR A 6 -37.33 83.22 99.85
N GLY A 7 -36.90 84.26 99.13
CA GLY A 7 -35.69 85.08 99.36
C GLY A 7 -34.56 84.66 98.42
N ILE A 8 -34.15 85.47 97.44
CA ILE A 8 -33.34 86.68 97.65
C ILE A 8 -33.49 87.58 96.41
N LEU A 9 -33.95 88.82 96.62
CA LEU A 9 -33.73 89.94 95.71
C LEU A 9 -32.46 90.66 96.17
N SER A 10 -31.36 90.56 95.42
CA SER A 10 -30.33 91.59 95.37
C SER A 10 -29.43 91.46 94.14
N THR A 11 -29.47 92.50 93.30
CA THR A 11 -28.32 93.08 92.60
C THR A 11 -27.61 92.24 91.53
N ILE A 12 -28.09 92.31 90.28
CA ILE A 12 -27.26 92.67 89.12
C ILE A 12 -28.09 93.58 88.21
N THR A 13 -28.11 94.87 88.55
CA THR A 13 -28.34 95.94 87.57
C THR A 13 -26.97 96.44 87.14
N GLY A 14 -26.64 96.21 85.86
CA GLY A 14 -25.52 96.86 85.21
C GLY A 14 -24.63 95.91 84.43
N PHE A 15 -24.92 95.73 83.14
CA PHE A 15 -23.98 95.90 82.01
C PHE A 15 -24.63 95.42 80.70
N PHE A 16 -25.70 96.09 80.26
CA PHE A 16 -26.06 96.09 78.84
C PHE A 16 -25.22 97.19 78.19
N GLY A 17 -24.21 96.79 77.42
CA GLY A 17 -23.27 97.68 76.74
C GLY A 17 -22.65 97.05 75.50
N GLY A 18 -23.41 96.20 74.80
CA GLY A 18 -23.17 95.86 73.39
C GLY A 18 -24.25 96.58 72.57
N ASP A 19 -23.84 97.31 71.54
CA ASP A 19 -24.72 98.15 70.72
C ASP A 19 -25.88 97.30 70.16
N LYS A 20 -27.13 97.77 70.21
CA LYS A 20 -28.29 97.03 69.64
C LYS A 20 -28.05 96.65 68.17
N ALA A 21 -27.28 97.45 67.44
CA ALA A 21 -26.85 97.18 66.08
C ALA A 21 -25.89 95.99 65.95
N GLU A 22 -25.05 95.74 66.95
CA GLU A 22 -24.06 94.66 66.95
C GLU A 22 -24.72 93.30 67.20
N ASN A 23 -25.67 93.22 68.14
CA ASN A 23 -26.49 92.03 68.37
C ASN A 23 -27.37 91.69 67.15
N GLN A 24 -27.90 92.70 66.47
CA GLN A 24 -28.71 92.49 65.25
C GLN A 24 -27.85 91.99 64.08
N LYS A 25 -26.63 92.51 63.94
CA LYS A 25 -25.66 92.06 62.94
C LYS A 25 -25.14 90.65 63.22
N GLU A 26 -24.99 90.27 64.48
CA GLU A 26 -24.62 88.91 64.89
C GLU A 26 -25.77 87.90 64.62
N GLN A 27 -27.01 88.31 64.86
CA GLN A 27 -28.20 87.53 64.52
C GLN A 27 -28.33 87.33 62.99
N GLU A 28 -28.14 88.37 62.19
CA GLU A 28 -28.14 88.27 60.72
C GLU A 28 -27.02 87.34 60.19
N ASN A 29 -25.85 87.34 60.83
CA ASN A 29 -24.73 86.45 60.49
C ASN A 29 -25.01 84.98 60.86
N LEU A 30 -25.66 84.75 62.01
CA LEU A 30 -26.10 83.40 62.40
C LEU A 30 -27.18 82.87 61.47
N GLU A 31 -28.16 83.70 61.09
CA GLU A 31 -29.18 83.32 60.11
C GLU A 31 -28.58 83.01 58.73
N GLN A 32 -27.56 83.76 58.30
CA GLN A 32 -26.85 83.44 57.07
C GLN A 32 -26.12 82.10 57.16
N LYS A 33 -25.42 81.83 58.27
CA LYS A 33 -24.76 80.52 58.50
C LYS A 33 -25.75 79.36 58.55
N VAL A 34 -26.95 79.56 59.11
CA VAL A 34 -28.01 78.54 59.10
C VAL A 34 -28.46 78.27 57.67
N ARG A 35 -28.70 79.32 56.86
CA ARG A 35 -29.04 79.17 55.43
C ARG A 35 -27.95 78.42 54.66
N ASP A 36 -26.68 78.77 54.86
CA ASP A 36 -25.55 78.11 54.20
C ASP A 36 -25.42 76.63 54.64
N LEU A 37 -25.70 76.33 55.91
CA LEU A 37 -25.74 74.95 56.44
C LEU A 37 -26.93 74.16 55.91
N GLU A 38 -28.09 74.79 55.74
CA GLU A 38 -29.28 74.18 55.15
C GLU A 38 -29.03 73.85 53.67
N GLU A 39 -28.43 74.77 52.91
CA GLU A 39 -28.02 74.56 51.53
C GLU A 39 -26.98 73.43 51.43
N THR A 40 -25.97 73.43 52.31
CA THR A 40 -24.97 72.35 52.37
C THR A 40 -25.61 71.00 52.70
N ASN A 41 -26.54 70.96 53.65
CA ASN A 41 -27.26 69.73 54.00
C ASN A 41 -28.13 69.23 52.84
N GLN A 42 -28.74 70.14 52.08
CA GLN A 42 -29.51 69.77 50.90
C GLN A 42 -28.60 69.19 49.81
N ASN A 43 -27.46 69.84 49.54
CA ASN A 43 -26.44 69.34 48.61
C ASN A 43 -25.89 67.96 49.03
N LEU A 44 -25.66 67.72 50.33
CA LEU A 44 -25.23 66.41 50.84
C LEU A 44 -26.30 65.34 50.65
N LYS A 45 -27.58 65.66 50.87
CA LYS A 45 -28.69 64.72 50.63
C LYS A 45 -28.78 64.33 49.16
N ASP A 46 -28.63 65.30 48.26
CA ASP A 46 -28.69 65.03 46.83
C ASP A 46 -27.46 64.24 46.36
N LEU A 47 -26.28 64.48 46.94
CA LEU A 47 -25.09 63.66 46.71
C LEU A 47 -25.26 62.21 47.21
N VAL A 48 -25.84 62.00 48.40
CA VAL A 48 -26.11 60.67 48.93
C VAL A 48 -27.06 59.91 48.02
N LYS A 49 -28.16 60.54 47.56
CA LYS A 49 -29.06 59.92 46.58
C LYS A 49 -28.34 59.54 45.29
N GLY A 50 -27.49 60.42 44.77
CA GLY A 50 -26.69 60.13 43.58
C GLY A 50 -25.69 58.98 43.77
N LEU A 51 -25.11 58.83 44.97
CA LEU A 51 -24.25 57.69 45.32
C LEU A 51 -25.05 56.39 45.47
N GLU A 52 -26.25 56.44 46.06
CA GLU A 52 -27.14 55.29 46.17
C GLU A 52 -27.60 54.79 44.79
N GLU A 53 -27.93 55.71 43.88
CA GLU A 53 -28.26 55.39 42.48
C GLU A 53 -27.08 54.77 41.75
N LYS A 54 -25.89 55.39 41.81
CA LYS A 54 -24.67 54.83 41.21
C LYS A 54 -24.30 53.47 41.79
N ASN A 55 -24.49 53.26 43.09
CA ASN A 55 -24.22 51.97 43.72
C ASN A 55 -25.20 50.89 43.24
N ARG A 56 -26.46 51.27 42.98
CA ARG A 56 -27.45 50.37 42.39
C ARG A 56 -27.11 50.02 40.94
N GLU A 57 -26.69 51.00 40.15
CA GLU A 57 -26.22 50.78 38.77
C GLU A 57 -24.99 49.85 38.74
N LEU A 58 -24.04 50.05 39.66
CA LEU A 58 -22.86 49.18 39.78
C LEU A 58 -23.25 47.73 40.10
N GLN A 59 -24.16 47.53 41.06
CA GLN A 59 -24.66 46.18 41.39
C GLN A 59 -25.36 45.50 40.22
N GLN A 60 -26.10 46.26 39.40
CA GLN A 60 -26.74 45.74 38.20
C GLN A 60 -25.68 45.37 37.13
N ALA A 61 -24.66 46.21 36.95
CA ALA A 61 -23.56 45.94 36.03
C ALA A 61 -22.76 44.70 36.45
N GLU A 62 -22.45 44.55 37.74
CA GLU A 62 -21.75 43.36 38.28
C GLU A 62 -22.56 42.08 38.04
N GLN A 63 -23.88 42.12 38.28
CA GLN A 63 -24.75 40.97 38.01
C GLN A 63 -24.82 40.63 36.51
N GLN A 64 -24.85 41.65 35.65
CA GLN A 64 -24.84 41.45 34.21
C GLN A 64 -23.51 40.84 33.74
N GLU A 65 -22.37 41.36 34.23
CA GLU A 65 -21.05 40.82 33.93
C GLU A 65 -20.92 39.36 34.39
N GLU A 66 -21.44 39.02 35.58
CA GLU A 66 -21.43 37.64 36.07
C GLU A 66 -22.27 36.70 35.17
N GLN A 67 -23.42 37.17 34.68
CA GLN A 67 -24.24 36.40 33.75
C GLN A 67 -23.58 36.24 32.38
N GLU A 68 -22.98 37.30 31.84
CA GLU A 68 -22.24 37.26 30.58
C GLU A 68 -21.03 36.32 30.68
N ASN A 69 -20.30 36.36 31.79
CA ASN A 69 -19.18 35.46 32.07
C ASN A 69 -19.62 34.00 32.15
N LYS A 70 -20.75 33.69 32.80
CA LYS A 70 -21.32 32.33 32.82
C LYS A 70 -21.69 31.86 31.40
N GLN A 71 -22.37 32.71 30.62
CA GLN A 71 -22.72 32.38 29.25
C GLN A 71 -21.49 32.18 28.34
N LEU A 72 -20.44 32.97 28.53
CA LEU A 72 -19.17 32.81 27.81
C LEU A 72 -18.47 31.50 28.21
N HIS A 73 -18.46 31.16 29.50
CA HIS A 73 -17.89 29.91 29.99
C HIS A 73 -18.59 28.69 29.38
N ASP A 74 -19.92 28.65 29.42
CA ASP A 74 -20.71 27.57 28.82
C ASP A 74 -20.46 27.45 27.31
N LYS A 75 -20.43 28.59 26.59
CA LYS A 75 -20.13 28.59 25.15
C LYS A 75 -18.72 28.07 24.84
N LEU A 76 -17.73 28.40 25.67
CA LEU A 76 -16.34 27.95 25.50
C LEU A 76 -16.20 26.44 25.76
N GLU A 77 -16.79 25.94 26.85
CA GLU A 77 -16.77 24.51 27.21
C GLU A 77 -17.41 23.63 26.11
N HIS A 78 -18.44 24.16 25.42
CA HIS A 78 -19.14 23.44 24.35
C HIS A 78 -18.62 23.74 22.93
N SER A 79 -17.62 24.63 22.77
CA SER A 79 -17.14 25.07 21.44
C SER A 79 -16.35 23.99 20.69
N VAL A 80 -15.60 23.15 21.41
CA VAL A 80 -14.98 21.93 20.90
C VAL A 80 -15.22 20.82 21.92
N PRO A 81 -16.35 20.10 21.82
CA PRO A 81 -16.61 19.01 22.76
C PRO A 81 -15.50 17.97 22.62
N GLU A 82 -14.96 17.51 23.75
CA GLU A 82 -13.89 16.51 23.84
C GLU A 82 -14.19 15.28 22.96
N GLN A 83 -15.46 14.92 22.83
CA GLN A 83 -15.96 13.86 21.93
C GLN A 83 -15.55 14.05 20.45
N LYS A 84 -15.46 15.29 19.95
CA LYS A 84 -14.97 15.56 18.58
C LYS A 84 -13.48 15.32 18.46
N VAL A 85 -12.70 15.64 19.49
CA VAL A 85 -11.25 15.40 19.53
C VAL A 85 -10.99 13.90 19.58
N GLU A 86 -11.65 13.17 20.48
CA GLU A 86 -11.57 11.70 20.55
C GLU A 86 -11.97 11.04 19.22
N SER A 87 -13.03 11.54 18.57
CA SER A 87 -13.44 11.04 17.25
C SER A 87 -12.39 11.28 16.16
N ILE A 88 -11.71 12.43 16.19
CA ILE A 88 -10.62 12.77 15.26
C ILE A 88 -9.42 11.87 15.52
N GLU A 89 -9.03 11.67 16.78
CA GLU A 89 -7.90 10.80 17.16
C GLU A 89 -8.13 9.34 16.76
N ALA A 90 -9.34 8.82 16.98
CA ALA A 90 -9.71 7.48 16.54
C ALA A 90 -9.64 7.32 15.02
N LYS A 91 -10.13 8.32 14.26
CA LYS A 91 -10.04 8.34 12.80
C LYS A 91 -8.59 8.43 12.31
N ASN A 92 -7.75 9.23 12.97
CA ASN A 92 -6.33 9.34 12.64
C ASN A 92 -5.59 8.02 12.87
N THR A 93 -5.83 7.37 14.00
CA THR A 93 -5.27 6.03 14.28
C THR A 93 -5.69 5.02 13.21
N GLN A 94 -6.96 5.05 12.80
CA GLN A 94 -7.45 4.18 11.73
C GLN A 94 -6.81 4.49 10.37
N LEU A 95 -6.58 5.77 10.06
CA LEU A 95 -5.88 6.18 8.84
C LEU A 95 -4.43 5.71 8.84
N GLU A 96 -3.72 5.85 9.94
CA GLU A 96 -2.34 5.37 10.10
C GLU A 96 -2.24 3.86 9.87
N GLN A 97 -3.14 3.08 10.47
CA GLN A 97 -3.22 1.64 10.25
C GLN A 97 -3.44 1.31 8.77
N LYS A 98 -4.40 1.98 8.11
CA LYS A 98 -4.66 1.79 6.67
C LYS A 98 -3.44 2.12 5.81
N VAL A 99 -2.68 3.17 6.15
CA VAL A 99 -1.46 3.55 5.45
C VAL A 99 -0.39 2.46 5.57
N VAL A 100 -0.23 1.87 6.75
CA VAL A 100 0.71 0.74 6.95
C VAL A 100 0.30 -0.45 6.09
N THR A 101 -0.97 -0.87 6.16
CA THR A 101 -1.47 -2.00 5.35
C THR A 101 -1.32 -1.75 3.85
N LEU A 102 -1.58 -0.52 3.38
CA LEU A 102 -1.39 -0.17 1.96
C LEU A 102 0.08 -0.28 1.52
N LYS A 103 1.03 0.11 2.37
CA LYS A 103 2.47 -0.06 2.09
C LYS A 103 2.86 -1.53 1.99
N GLU A 104 2.33 -2.37 2.88
CA GLU A 104 2.59 -3.82 2.87
C GLU A 104 2.03 -4.47 1.60
N VAL A 105 0.78 -4.16 1.25
CA VAL A 105 0.15 -4.66 0.00
C VAL A 105 0.90 -4.17 -1.23
N GLN A 106 1.37 -2.91 -1.23
CA GLN A 106 2.17 -2.37 -2.33
C GLN A 106 3.51 -3.13 -2.47
N ALA A 107 4.18 -3.44 -1.37
CA ALA A 107 5.41 -4.22 -1.38
C ALA A 107 5.18 -5.65 -1.89
N GLN A 108 4.09 -6.30 -1.46
CA GLN A 108 3.69 -7.62 -1.96
C GLN A 108 3.41 -7.59 -3.46
N LEU A 109 2.65 -6.61 -3.95
CA LEU A 109 2.35 -6.47 -5.37
C LEU A 109 3.60 -6.27 -6.23
N VAL A 110 4.59 -5.52 -5.74
CA VAL A 110 5.87 -5.34 -6.44
C VAL A 110 6.63 -6.67 -6.53
N ASN A 111 6.67 -7.44 -5.45
CA ASN A 111 7.32 -8.75 -5.42
C ASN A 111 6.61 -9.76 -6.35
N GLU A 112 5.28 -9.80 -6.33
CA GLU A 112 4.51 -10.67 -7.23
C GLU A 112 4.71 -10.31 -8.70
N LYS A 113 4.75 -9.02 -9.04
CA LYS A 113 5.05 -8.59 -10.41
C LYS A 113 6.44 -9.02 -10.86
N LYS A 114 7.44 -8.91 -9.98
CA LYS A 114 8.80 -9.37 -10.27
C LYS A 114 8.84 -10.89 -10.50
N LEU A 115 8.22 -11.66 -9.60
CA LEU A 115 8.16 -13.12 -9.72
C LEU A 115 7.41 -13.55 -10.98
N SER A 116 6.30 -12.87 -11.31
CA SER A 116 5.53 -13.12 -12.53
C SER A 116 6.37 -12.89 -13.79
N ALA A 117 7.14 -11.81 -13.84
CA ALA A 117 8.05 -11.53 -14.95
C ALA A 117 9.17 -12.59 -15.07
N GLU A 118 9.77 -13.01 -13.95
CA GLU A 118 10.78 -14.08 -13.94
C GLU A 118 10.23 -15.42 -14.43
N LEU A 119 9.00 -15.78 -14.01
CA LEU A 119 8.33 -16.98 -14.48
C LEU A 119 7.98 -16.90 -15.97
N GLN A 120 7.56 -15.74 -16.47
CA GLN A 120 7.27 -15.54 -17.89
C GLN A 120 8.51 -15.73 -18.76
N VAL A 121 9.67 -15.21 -18.33
CA VAL A 121 10.95 -15.43 -19.04
C VAL A 121 11.34 -16.91 -19.03
N LYS A 122 11.20 -17.60 -17.89
CA LYS A 122 11.48 -19.05 -17.81
C LYS A 122 10.57 -19.86 -18.72
N LEU A 123 9.28 -19.53 -18.76
CA LEU A 123 8.31 -20.19 -19.62
C LEU A 123 8.69 -20.02 -21.10
N GLN A 124 9.02 -18.79 -21.53
CA GLN A 124 9.46 -18.52 -22.90
C GLN A 124 10.72 -19.32 -23.27
N ALA A 125 11.70 -19.40 -22.36
CA ALA A 125 12.91 -20.19 -22.58
C ALA A 125 12.62 -21.68 -22.71
N GLN A 126 11.72 -22.23 -21.87
CA GLN A 126 11.30 -23.63 -21.96
C GLN A 126 10.52 -23.92 -23.25
N THR A 127 9.64 -23.02 -23.68
CA THR A 127 8.93 -23.15 -24.96
C THR A 127 9.90 -23.19 -26.13
N ALA A 128 10.89 -22.29 -26.17
CA ALA A 128 11.90 -22.28 -27.24
C ALA A 128 12.76 -23.55 -27.26
N GLU A 129 13.11 -24.12 -26.09
CA GLU A 129 13.84 -25.38 -26.03
C GLU A 129 12.99 -26.57 -26.52
N ILE A 130 11.69 -26.59 -26.20
CA ILE A 130 10.76 -27.62 -26.72
C ILE A 130 10.68 -27.53 -28.25
N GLU A 131 10.53 -26.33 -28.82
CA GLU A 131 10.50 -26.14 -30.27
C GLU A 131 11.77 -26.65 -30.94
N LYS A 132 12.94 -26.33 -30.37
CA LYS A 132 14.24 -26.82 -30.86
C LYS A 132 14.36 -28.35 -30.78
N GLN A 133 13.87 -28.96 -29.70
CA GLN A 133 13.87 -30.43 -29.59
C GLN A 133 12.93 -31.09 -30.60
N GLN A 134 11.77 -30.49 -30.87
CA GLN A 134 10.85 -30.97 -31.90
C GLN A 134 11.47 -30.93 -33.30
N GLU A 135 12.20 -29.85 -33.63
CA GLU A 135 12.95 -29.76 -34.89
C GLU A 135 14.02 -30.85 -35.00
N LEU A 136 14.78 -31.10 -33.93
CA LEU A 136 15.79 -32.16 -33.90
C LEU A 136 15.19 -33.56 -34.09
N ILE A 137 14.06 -33.84 -33.42
CA ILE A 137 13.34 -35.11 -33.59
C ILE A 137 12.86 -35.27 -35.03
N ALA A 138 12.35 -34.21 -35.65
CA ALA A 138 11.92 -34.25 -37.06
C ALA A 138 13.10 -34.53 -38.00
N GLU A 139 14.26 -33.89 -37.77
CA GLU A 139 15.47 -34.14 -38.56
C GLU A 139 15.98 -35.58 -38.40
N GLN A 140 16.01 -36.10 -37.17
CA GLN A 140 16.44 -37.48 -36.91
C GLN A 140 15.49 -38.51 -37.53
N ASN A 141 14.18 -38.29 -37.46
CA ASN A 141 13.20 -39.14 -38.11
C ASN A 141 13.37 -39.17 -39.64
N ALA A 142 13.65 -38.02 -40.26
CA ALA A 142 13.90 -37.97 -41.70
C ALA A 142 15.16 -38.77 -42.08
N LYS A 143 16.25 -38.63 -41.31
CA LYS A 143 17.48 -39.42 -41.50
C LYS A 143 17.24 -40.91 -41.30
N LEU A 144 16.45 -41.29 -40.30
CA LEU A 144 16.10 -42.68 -40.03
C LEU A 144 15.37 -43.30 -41.23
N GLN A 145 14.34 -42.62 -41.75
CA GLN A 145 13.59 -43.08 -42.93
C GLN A 145 14.48 -43.25 -44.18
N GLU A 146 15.41 -42.31 -44.41
CA GLU A 146 16.36 -42.42 -45.51
C GLU A 146 17.25 -43.67 -45.36
N ARG A 147 17.72 -43.95 -44.14
CA ARG A 147 18.56 -45.13 -43.86
C ARG A 147 17.78 -46.43 -43.95
N GLU A 148 16.53 -46.45 -43.49
CA GLU A 148 15.63 -47.61 -43.66
C GLU A 148 15.42 -47.93 -45.15
N LYS A 149 15.22 -46.90 -45.98
CA LYS A 149 15.13 -47.07 -47.43
C LYS A 149 16.41 -47.63 -48.03
N MET A 150 17.57 -47.11 -47.63
CA MET A 150 18.86 -47.63 -48.08
C MET A 150 19.08 -49.09 -47.70
N VAL A 151 18.67 -49.50 -46.49
CA VAL A 151 18.72 -50.90 -46.06
C VAL A 151 17.79 -51.78 -46.90
N ALA A 152 16.58 -51.31 -47.22
CA ALA A 152 15.66 -52.05 -48.08
C ALA A 152 16.22 -52.24 -49.51
N ASP A 153 16.80 -51.19 -50.09
CA ASP A 153 17.42 -51.24 -51.42
C ASP A 153 18.61 -52.22 -51.45
N LEU A 154 19.47 -52.18 -50.42
CA LEU A 154 20.61 -53.10 -50.29
C LEU A 154 20.15 -54.55 -50.07
N THR A 155 19.10 -54.76 -49.28
CA THR A 155 18.54 -56.10 -49.03
C THR A 155 18.02 -56.71 -50.34
N LYS A 156 17.28 -55.93 -51.13
CA LYS A 156 16.82 -56.36 -52.45
C LYS A 156 17.99 -56.70 -53.38
N ARG A 157 19.07 -55.90 -53.36
CA ARG A 157 20.25 -56.17 -54.18
C ARG A 157 20.97 -57.47 -53.78
N VAL A 158 21.04 -57.77 -52.48
CA VAL A 158 21.60 -59.03 -51.98
C VAL A 158 20.73 -60.21 -52.46
N GLU A 159 19.41 -60.12 -52.38
CA GLU A 159 18.50 -61.16 -52.89
C GLU A 159 18.69 -61.41 -54.40
N GLU A 160 18.83 -60.35 -55.20
CA GLU A 160 19.13 -60.45 -56.64
C GLU A 160 20.47 -61.17 -56.90
N LEU A 161 21.52 -60.79 -56.17
CA LEU A 161 22.84 -61.42 -56.30
C LEU A 161 22.81 -62.89 -55.87
N GLN A 162 22.07 -63.22 -54.81
CA GLN A 162 21.90 -64.59 -54.33
C GLN A 162 21.21 -65.46 -55.41
N ALA A 163 20.15 -64.93 -56.04
CA ALA A 163 19.44 -65.63 -57.12
C ALA A 163 20.35 -65.84 -58.35
N GLN A 164 21.15 -64.84 -58.73
CA GLN A 164 22.15 -65.00 -59.79
C GLN A 164 23.19 -66.07 -59.45
N LEU A 165 23.60 -66.14 -58.18
CA LEU A 165 24.56 -67.14 -57.71
C LEU A 165 23.99 -68.55 -57.77
N ASP A 166 22.72 -68.73 -57.40
CA ASP A 166 22.00 -70.00 -57.51
C ASP A 166 21.84 -70.45 -58.97
N GLU A 167 21.58 -69.51 -59.89
CA GLU A 167 21.49 -69.80 -61.32
C GLU A 167 22.84 -70.23 -61.91
N ILE A 168 23.93 -69.54 -61.55
CA ILE A 168 25.29 -69.93 -61.92
C ILE A 168 25.60 -71.32 -61.35
N ASN A 169 25.31 -71.58 -60.07
CA ASN A 169 25.55 -72.90 -59.46
C ASN A 169 24.87 -74.03 -60.24
N LYS A 170 23.59 -73.86 -60.61
CA LYS A 170 22.84 -74.84 -61.43
C LYS A 170 23.48 -75.08 -62.80
N LEU A 171 23.98 -74.03 -63.45
CA LEU A 171 24.64 -74.14 -64.74
C LEU A 171 25.99 -74.89 -64.63
N THR A 172 26.75 -74.69 -63.55
CA THR A 172 28.00 -75.43 -63.30
C THR A 172 27.82 -76.92 -62.97
N GLU A 173 26.63 -77.34 -62.51
CA GLU A 173 26.32 -78.77 -62.25
C GLU A 173 26.06 -79.58 -63.53
N GLY A 174 25.90 -78.92 -64.69
CA GLY A 174 25.78 -79.58 -65.99
C GLY A 174 27.13 -79.91 -66.66
N ASP A 175 27.11 -80.78 -67.66
CA ASP A 175 28.28 -81.18 -68.46
C ASP A 175 28.68 -80.04 -69.44
N GLN A 176 29.18 -78.94 -68.88
CA GLN A 176 29.65 -77.77 -69.61
C GLN A 176 31.14 -77.87 -69.96
N ASP A 177 31.53 -77.25 -71.08
CA ASP A 177 32.91 -77.18 -71.53
C ASP A 177 33.82 -76.46 -70.49
N PRO A 178 35.11 -76.81 -70.40
CA PRO A 178 36.05 -76.20 -69.44
C PRO A 178 36.13 -74.66 -69.50
N GLU A 179 36.00 -74.01 -70.67
CA GLU A 179 35.98 -72.54 -70.77
C GLU A 179 34.72 -71.93 -70.13
N THR A 180 33.56 -72.54 -70.37
CA THR A 180 32.29 -72.12 -69.75
C THR A 180 32.31 -72.31 -68.23
N LYS A 181 32.88 -73.41 -67.72
CA LYS A 181 33.07 -73.63 -66.28
C LYS A 181 33.98 -72.59 -65.63
N GLN A 182 35.05 -72.18 -66.31
CA GLN A 182 35.97 -71.18 -65.79
C GLN A 182 35.36 -69.78 -65.76
N GLY A 183 34.60 -69.40 -66.81
CA GLY A 183 33.84 -68.15 -66.86
C GLY A 183 32.75 -68.07 -65.77
N LEU A 184 32.02 -69.18 -65.55
CA LEU A 184 31.03 -69.26 -64.47
C LEU A 184 31.65 -69.19 -63.08
N ALA A 185 32.76 -69.90 -62.84
CA ALA A 185 33.46 -69.85 -61.55
C ALA A 185 33.94 -68.42 -61.23
N ALA A 186 34.44 -67.70 -62.23
CA ALA A 186 34.84 -66.30 -62.08
C ALA A 186 33.64 -65.38 -61.78
N ALA A 187 32.50 -65.59 -62.45
CA ALA A 187 31.27 -64.85 -62.18
C ALA A 187 30.71 -65.12 -60.77
N LEU A 188 30.75 -66.39 -60.32
CA LEU A 188 30.34 -66.79 -58.98
C LEU A 188 31.23 -66.15 -57.91
N GLN A 189 32.55 -66.16 -58.13
CA GLN A 189 33.52 -65.55 -57.23
C GLN A 189 33.33 -64.03 -57.14
N LYS A 190 33.07 -63.37 -58.27
CA LYS A 190 32.78 -61.93 -58.31
C LYS A 190 31.48 -61.60 -57.59
N SER A 191 30.41 -62.35 -57.81
CA SER A 191 29.13 -62.17 -57.11
C SER A 191 29.27 -62.41 -55.59
N ARG A 192 30.05 -63.42 -55.16
CA ARG A 192 30.39 -63.61 -53.73
C ARG A 192 31.13 -62.40 -53.15
N GLN A 193 32.09 -61.84 -53.88
CA GLN A 193 32.81 -60.64 -53.42
C GLN A 193 31.90 -59.42 -53.30
N GLU A 194 31.05 -59.18 -54.30
CA GLU A 194 30.08 -58.08 -54.27
C GLU A 194 29.09 -58.24 -53.11
N SER A 195 28.60 -59.46 -52.87
CA SER A 195 27.70 -59.76 -51.74
C SER A 195 28.38 -59.50 -50.39
N MET A 196 29.62 -59.96 -50.17
CA MET A 196 30.37 -59.68 -48.94
C MET A 196 30.60 -58.17 -48.73
N GLN A 197 30.91 -57.41 -49.79
CA GLN A 197 31.11 -55.96 -49.68
C GLN A 197 29.82 -55.23 -49.29
N LEU A 198 28.67 -55.64 -49.83
CA LEU A 198 27.37 -55.08 -49.45
C LEU A 198 27.03 -55.43 -47.99
N GLU A 199 27.35 -56.64 -47.55
CA GLU A 199 27.14 -57.08 -46.18
C GLU A 199 28.02 -56.29 -45.18
N GLU A 200 29.29 -56.04 -45.53
CA GLU A 200 30.18 -55.16 -44.77
C GLU A 200 29.65 -53.72 -44.68
N GLN A 201 29.01 -53.20 -45.73
CA GLN A 201 28.39 -51.87 -45.73
C GLN A 201 27.08 -51.81 -44.93
N LEU A 202 26.33 -52.92 -44.87
CA LEU A 202 25.09 -53.02 -44.08
C LEU A 202 25.35 -52.98 -42.56
N ILE A 203 26.46 -53.53 -42.09
CA ILE A 203 26.80 -53.58 -40.65
C ILE A 203 26.83 -52.18 -39.99
N PRO A 204 27.60 -51.19 -40.49
CA PRO A 204 27.63 -49.85 -39.90
C PRO A 204 26.29 -49.12 -40.05
N LEU A 205 25.55 -49.35 -41.15
CA LEU A 205 24.22 -48.78 -41.33
C LEU A 205 23.24 -49.27 -40.26
N LYS A 206 23.19 -50.58 -40.02
CA LYS A 206 22.35 -51.19 -38.96
C LYS A 206 22.71 -50.62 -37.59
N LYS A 207 24.00 -50.52 -37.26
CA LYS A 207 24.46 -49.88 -36.01
C LYS A 207 24.02 -48.42 -35.89
N THR A 208 24.11 -47.67 -36.98
CA THR A 208 23.70 -46.25 -37.01
C THR A 208 22.19 -46.13 -36.77
N ILE A 209 21.38 -46.99 -37.39
CA ILE A 209 19.92 -47.03 -37.16
C ILE A 209 19.60 -47.35 -35.70
N THR A 210 20.24 -48.36 -35.11
CA THR A 210 20.04 -48.67 -33.68
C THR A 210 20.40 -47.49 -32.78
N SER A 211 21.51 -46.80 -33.07
CA SER A 211 21.93 -45.62 -32.30
C SER A 211 20.95 -44.45 -32.45
N LEU A 212 20.45 -44.19 -33.66
CA LEU A 212 19.47 -43.14 -33.91
C LEU A 212 18.14 -43.44 -33.22
N ASN A 213 17.66 -44.69 -33.26
CA ASN A 213 16.45 -45.09 -32.54
C ASN A 213 16.59 -44.89 -31.03
N ALA A 214 17.73 -45.27 -30.44
CA ALA A 214 17.98 -45.05 -29.02
C ALA A 214 17.98 -43.54 -28.66
N GLN A 215 18.59 -42.69 -29.50
CA GLN A 215 18.56 -41.24 -29.31
C GLN A 215 17.14 -40.66 -29.44
N LEU A 216 16.33 -41.20 -30.35
CA LEU A 216 14.96 -40.78 -30.55
C LEU A 216 14.08 -41.14 -29.35
N GLU A 217 14.23 -42.36 -28.81
CA GLU A 217 13.54 -42.80 -27.59
C GLU A 217 13.93 -41.95 -26.37
N GLU A 218 15.20 -41.58 -26.23
CA GLU A 218 15.69 -40.73 -25.15
C GLU A 218 15.11 -39.30 -25.25
N LEU A 219 15.09 -38.72 -26.45
CA LEU A 219 14.47 -37.41 -26.69
C LEU A 219 12.96 -37.44 -26.41
N GLN A 220 12.25 -38.47 -26.85
CA GLN A 220 10.82 -38.63 -26.59
C GLN A 220 10.50 -38.83 -25.11
N SER A 221 11.35 -39.58 -24.39
CA SER A 221 11.20 -39.81 -22.94
C SER A 221 11.49 -38.56 -22.13
N SER A 222 12.35 -37.66 -22.62
CA SER A 222 12.64 -36.38 -21.96
C SER A 222 11.52 -35.34 -22.07
N GLN A 223 10.50 -35.59 -22.89
CA GLN A 223 9.34 -34.71 -23.10
C GLN A 223 8.08 -35.14 -22.32
N ALA A 224 8.09 -36.31 -21.66
CA ALA A 224 6.97 -36.86 -20.87
C ALA A 224 7.10 -36.55 -19.38
#